data_AF-A0A2E6PST9-F1
#
_entry.id   AF-A0A2E6PST9-F1
#
_cell.length_a   1.000
_cell.length_b   1.000
_cell.length_c   1.000
_cell.angle_alpha   90.00
_cell.angle_beta   90.00
_cell.angle_gamma   90.00
#
_symmetry.space_group_name_H-M   'P 1'
#
loop_
_entity.id
_entity.type
_entity.pdbx_description
1 polymer ?
#
loop_
_entity_poly.entity_id
_entity_poly.type
_entity_poly.pdbx_seq_one_letter_code
_entity_poly.pdbx_strand_id
1 'polypeptide(L)'
;MLLSDVVIGSTVDAAYYALVNECYFVPTRKTPLLFYESLDLPILMTDTVSKAWVKINLILGLLSKKIITSENCSIRVIDNQLKISRDNTVFKYNFEKLYIFDPTGISLENKIKKAKLKTFTVIDDFELSVLGPKRYELPNIERDSDFVKKLYFYSSDRVDGSNFITDCIVESELTQDQLNNFDYSDTMVKFAVKKYLESIGIHGRFMKYYASGKPKYRKPNVTHVKRLVFEKDNNVYEDTDQVKFTNMTIGEIIEESSKR
;
A
#
# COMPACT_ATOMS: atom_id res chain seq x y z
N MET A 1 4.74 -20.10 -24.33
CA MET A 1 5.07 -20.82 -23.08
C MET A 1 3.76 -21.14 -22.38
N LEU A 2 3.57 -22.39 -21.95
CA LEU A 2 2.44 -22.79 -21.11
C LEU A 2 2.88 -22.66 -19.65
N LEU A 3 2.12 -21.90 -18.88
CA LEU A 3 2.26 -21.78 -17.43
C LEU A 3 1.19 -22.70 -16.81
N SER A 4 1.53 -23.48 -15.79
CA SER A 4 0.53 -24.29 -15.09
C SER A 4 -0.42 -23.37 -14.31
N ASP A 5 0.06 -22.92 -13.15
CA ASP A 5 -0.67 -22.03 -12.26
C ASP A 5 -0.01 -20.65 -12.25
N VAL A 6 -0.82 -19.61 -12.42
CA VAL A 6 -0.39 -18.21 -12.42
C VAL A 6 -1.13 -17.45 -11.33
N VAL A 7 -0.42 -16.57 -10.64
CA VAL A 7 -0.96 -15.67 -9.62
C VAL A 7 -0.69 -14.24 -10.05
N ILE A 8 -1.73 -13.42 -10.08
CA ILE A 8 -1.64 -11.99 -10.37
C ILE A 8 -2.10 -11.22 -9.14
N GLY A 9 -1.31 -10.25 -8.69
CA GLY A 9 -1.71 -9.38 -7.58
C GLY A 9 -0.68 -8.33 -7.16
N SER A 10 -1.13 -7.42 -6.31
CA SER A 10 -0.34 -6.31 -5.77
C SER A 10 0.07 -6.53 -4.30
N THR A 11 -0.50 -7.50 -3.59
CA THR A 11 -0.33 -7.69 -2.14
C THR A 11 0.74 -8.71 -1.78
N VAL A 12 1.30 -8.61 -0.57
CA VAL A 12 2.26 -9.61 -0.07
C VAL A 12 1.61 -10.99 0.03
N ASP A 13 0.31 -11.07 0.34
CA ASP A 13 -0.43 -12.33 0.36
C ASP A 13 -0.41 -13.03 -1.00
N ALA A 14 -0.61 -12.29 -2.10
CA ALA A 14 -0.55 -12.85 -3.46
C ALA A 14 0.84 -13.41 -3.78
N ALA A 15 1.89 -12.66 -3.44
CA ALA A 15 3.27 -13.09 -3.66
C ALA A 15 3.61 -14.32 -2.80
N TYR A 16 3.15 -14.35 -1.55
CA TYR A 16 3.35 -15.47 -0.64
C TYR A 16 2.59 -16.72 -1.10
N TYR A 17 1.34 -16.57 -1.53
CA TYR A 17 0.55 -17.66 -2.11
C TYR A 17 1.26 -18.30 -3.30
N ALA A 18 1.79 -17.47 -4.21
CA ALA A 18 2.54 -17.94 -5.37
C ALA A 18 3.80 -18.71 -4.97
N LEU A 19 4.51 -18.25 -3.92
CA LEU A 19 5.70 -18.92 -3.42
C LEU A 19 5.38 -20.31 -2.84
N VAL A 20 4.35 -20.42 -2.00
CA VAL A 20 4.02 -21.67 -1.30
C VAL A 20 3.39 -22.70 -2.25
N ASN A 21 2.63 -22.26 -3.25
CA ASN A 21 1.98 -23.13 -4.23
C ASN A 21 2.80 -23.32 -5.52
N GLU A 22 4.07 -22.88 -5.54
CA GLU A 22 4.98 -22.97 -6.69
C GLU A 22 4.43 -22.37 -8.02
N CYS A 23 3.54 -21.38 -7.90
CA CYS A 23 2.91 -20.72 -9.04
C CYS A 23 3.83 -19.66 -9.68
N TYR A 24 3.58 -19.35 -10.95
CA TYR A 24 4.18 -18.17 -11.57
C TYR A 24 3.53 -16.91 -11.02
N PHE A 25 4.32 -15.90 -10.64
CA PHE A 25 3.83 -14.66 -10.06
C PHE A 25 3.99 -13.48 -11.00
N VAL A 26 2.91 -12.73 -11.21
CA VAL A 26 2.88 -11.50 -11.99
C VAL A 26 2.51 -10.35 -11.05
N PRO A 27 3.49 -9.52 -10.62
CA PRO A 27 3.20 -8.40 -9.74
C PRO A 27 2.48 -7.28 -10.52
N THR A 28 1.41 -6.76 -9.93
CA THR A 28 0.64 -5.61 -10.47
C THR A 28 0.70 -4.38 -9.57
N ARG A 29 1.49 -4.46 -8.50
CA ARG A 29 1.64 -3.38 -7.52
C ARG A 29 2.11 -2.09 -8.19
N LYS A 30 1.28 -1.05 -8.09
CA LYS A 30 1.63 0.35 -8.40
C LYS A 30 1.86 1.19 -7.15
N THR A 31 1.26 0.79 -6.03
CA THR A 31 1.44 1.46 -4.74
C THR A 31 2.88 1.28 -4.23
N PRO A 32 3.47 2.30 -3.60
CA PRO A 32 4.76 2.14 -2.96
C PRO A 32 4.68 1.07 -1.87
N LEU A 33 5.81 0.44 -1.58
CA LEU A 33 5.92 -0.45 -0.43
C LEU A 33 5.78 0.39 0.84
N LEU A 34 4.63 0.27 1.49
CA LEU A 34 4.34 0.96 2.75
C LEU A 34 5.24 0.35 3.83
N PHE A 35 6.40 0.98 4.04
CA PHE A 35 7.44 0.53 4.97
C PHE A 35 6.95 0.47 6.42
N TYR A 36 5.83 1.13 6.68
CA TYR A 36 5.22 1.27 7.99
C TYR A 36 4.21 0.18 8.35
N GLU A 37 3.74 -0.60 7.38
CA GLU A 37 2.82 -1.69 7.66
C GLU A 37 3.58 -2.85 8.32
N SER A 38 3.22 -3.14 9.56
CA SER A 38 3.77 -4.27 10.31
C SER A 38 3.23 -5.58 9.74
N LEU A 39 4.12 -6.55 9.58
CA LEU A 39 3.76 -7.90 9.17
C LEU A 39 4.72 -8.86 9.85
N ASP A 40 4.20 -9.72 10.71
CA ASP A 40 4.99 -10.78 11.32
C ASP A 40 4.94 -12.03 10.44
N LEU A 41 6.06 -12.30 9.77
CA LEU A 41 6.27 -13.50 8.99
C LEU A 41 7.55 -14.18 9.51
N PRO A 42 7.45 -15.02 10.55
CA PRO A 42 8.61 -15.63 11.21
C PRO A 42 9.51 -16.40 10.24
N ILE A 43 8.90 -17.11 9.28
CA ILE A 43 9.58 -17.93 8.27
C ILE A 43 10.56 -17.09 7.42
N LEU A 44 10.22 -15.82 7.15
CA LEU A 44 11.07 -14.92 6.37
C LEU A 44 11.92 -13.99 7.24
N MET A 45 11.77 -14.05 8.57
CA MET A 45 12.38 -13.13 9.52
C MET A 45 12.15 -11.68 9.09
N THR A 46 10.89 -11.32 8.87
CA THR A 46 10.48 -9.95 8.51
C THR A 46 9.37 -9.49 9.43
N ASP A 47 9.45 -8.21 9.77
CA ASP A 47 8.57 -7.47 10.68
C ASP A 47 7.67 -6.46 9.93
N THR A 48 7.88 -6.31 8.62
CA THR A 48 7.25 -5.27 7.79
C THR A 48 6.88 -5.81 6.41
N VAL A 49 5.74 -5.33 5.89
CA VAL A 49 5.21 -5.66 4.56
C VAL A 49 6.25 -5.39 3.47
N SER A 50 6.95 -4.25 3.56
CA SER A 50 7.99 -3.86 2.61
C SER A 50 9.13 -4.88 2.52
N LYS A 51 9.69 -5.29 3.67
CA LYS A 51 10.78 -6.29 3.70
C LYS A 51 10.30 -7.65 3.21
N ALA A 52 9.10 -8.08 3.61
CA ALA A 52 8.52 -9.35 3.17
C ALA A 52 8.36 -9.40 1.65
N TRP A 53 7.79 -8.34 1.05
CA TRP A 53 7.63 -8.24 -0.40
C TRP A 53 8.96 -8.41 -1.14
N VAL A 54 10.00 -7.68 -0.73
CA VAL A 54 11.33 -7.73 -1.37
C VAL A 54 11.91 -9.14 -1.29
N LYS A 55 11.88 -9.77 -0.11
CA LYS A 55 12.41 -11.13 0.08
C LYS A 55 11.65 -12.17 -0.75
N ILE A 56 10.32 -12.16 -0.72
CA ILE A 56 9.50 -13.11 -1.49
C ILE A 56 9.75 -12.94 -2.99
N ASN A 57 9.77 -11.71 -3.48
CA ASN A 57 10.01 -11.43 -4.89
C ASN A 57 11.43 -11.83 -5.34
N LEU A 58 12.43 -11.71 -4.47
CA LEU A 58 13.78 -12.19 -4.72
C LEU A 58 13.78 -13.71 -4.88
N ILE A 59 13.16 -14.44 -3.95
CA ILE A 59 13.06 -15.90 -4.01
C ILE A 59 12.33 -16.35 -5.28
N LEU A 60 11.16 -15.78 -5.57
CA LEU A 60 10.41 -16.08 -6.80
C LEU A 60 11.22 -15.78 -8.07
N GLY A 61 12.05 -14.73 -8.05
CA GLY A 61 12.98 -14.41 -9.15
C GLY A 61 14.06 -15.47 -9.32
N LEU A 62 14.68 -15.91 -8.23
CA LEU A 62 15.70 -16.97 -8.25
C LEU A 62 15.14 -18.32 -8.72
N LEU A 63 13.88 -18.61 -8.38
CA LEU A 63 13.16 -19.79 -8.84
C LEU A 63 12.65 -19.68 -10.29
N SER A 64 12.91 -18.55 -10.98
CA SER A 64 12.38 -18.26 -12.32
C SER A 64 10.85 -18.31 -12.40
N LYS A 65 10.17 -18.08 -11.27
CA LYS A 65 8.71 -18.06 -11.14
C LYS A 65 8.14 -16.65 -11.20
N LYS A 66 8.96 -15.61 -11.05
CA LYS A 66 8.54 -14.21 -11.20
C LYS A 66 8.54 -13.80 -12.67
N ILE A 67 7.38 -13.39 -13.17
CA ILE A 67 7.22 -12.74 -14.47
C ILE A 67 7.48 -11.24 -14.27
N ILE A 68 8.49 -10.72 -14.98
CA ILE A 68 8.90 -9.33 -14.83
C ILE A 68 7.88 -8.41 -15.50
N THR A 69 7.25 -7.56 -14.71
CA THR A 69 6.41 -6.45 -15.16
C THR A 69 7.10 -5.13 -14.85
N SER A 70 6.75 -4.08 -15.61
CA SER A 70 7.18 -2.70 -15.36
C SER A 70 5.96 -1.82 -15.07
N GLU A 71 6.18 -0.62 -14.54
CA GLU A 71 5.10 0.31 -14.14
C GLU A 71 4.13 0.65 -15.28
N ASN A 72 4.61 0.68 -16.53
CA ASN A 72 3.82 0.99 -17.73
C ASN A 72 3.22 -0.25 -18.43
N CYS A 73 3.17 -1.39 -17.76
CA CYS A 73 2.58 -2.59 -18.34
C CYS A 73 1.05 -2.55 -18.33
N SER A 74 0.43 -2.99 -19.42
CA SER A 74 -0.99 -3.36 -19.45
C SER A 74 -1.14 -4.87 -19.42
N ILE A 75 -2.00 -5.35 -18.53
CA ILE A 75 -2.26 -6.78 -18.35
C ILE A 75 -3.69 -7.04 -18.78
N ARG A 76 -3.87 -8.00 -19.67
CA ARG A 76 -5.18 -8.43 -20.15
C ARG A 76 -5.27 -9.94 -20.16
N VAL A 77 -6.39 -10.44 -19.65
CA VAL A 77 -6.74 -11.86 -19.65
C VAL A 77 -7.85 -12.04 -20.68
N ILE A 78 -7.60 -12.87 -21.69
CA ILE A 78 -8.55 -13.23 -22.74
C ILE A 78 -8.53 -14.74 -22.84
N ASP A 79 -9.66 -15.39 -22.63
CA ASP A 79 -9.75 -16.85 -22.53
C ASP A 79 -8.66 -17.41 -21.57
N ASN A 80 -7.82 -18.33 -22.05
CA ASN A 80 -6.68 -18.93 -21.33
C ASN A 80 -5.35 -18.19 -21.55
N GLN A 81 -5.38 -16.96 -22.08
CA GLN A 81 -4.18 -16.25 -22.47
C GLN A 81 -3.99 -14.98 -21.67
N LEU A 82 -2.86 -14.93 -20.96
CA LEU A 82 -2.34 -13.75 -20.31
C LEU A 82 -1.50 -12.95 -21.33
N LYS A 83 -1.97 -11.74 -21.65
CA LYS A 83 -1.27 -10.78 -22.50
C LYS A 83 -0.70 -9.67 -21.64
N ILE A 84 0.63 -9.52 -21.65
CA ILE A 84 1.34 -8.44 -20.97
C ILE A 84 1.95 -7.58 -22.06
N SER A 85 1.46 -6.34 -22.20
CA SER A 85 2.04 -5.38 -23.13
C SER A 85 2.96 -4.44 -22.38
N ARG A 86 4.18 -4.28 -22.88
CA ARG A 86 5.21 -3.39 -22.34
C ARG A 86 5.81 -2.58 -23.48
N ASP A 87 5.66 -1.26 -23.42
CA ASP A 87 6.15 -0.35 -24.45
C ASP A 87 5.66 -0.81 -25.85
N ASN A 88 6.56 -1.30 -26.70
CA ASN A 88 6.23 -1.82 -28.04
C ASN A 88 6.22 -3.35 -28.14
N THR A 89 6.35 -4.08 -27.02
CA THR A 89 6.42 -5.55 -27.00
C THR A 89 5.21 -6.14 -26.31
N VAL A 90 4.66 -7.21 -26.89
CA VAL A 90 3.54 -7.96 -26.30
C VAL A 90 4.01 -9.38 -25.99
N PHE A 91 4.00 -9.73 -24.70
CA PHE A 91 4.25 -11.08 -24.23
C PHE A 91 2.92 -11.81 -24.07
N LYS A 92 2.86 -13.04 -24.59
CA LYS A 92 1.67 -13.90 -24.53
C LYS A 92 2.02 -15.21 -23.83
N TYR A 93 1.31 -15.49 -22.76
CA TYR A 93 1.46 -16.72 -21.98
C TYR A 93 0.11 -17.43 -21.95
N ASN A 94 0.11 -18.72 -22.24
CA ASN A 94 -1.07 -19.54 -22.00
C ASN A 94 -0.98 -20.08 -20.57
N PHE A 95 -2.10 -20.21 -19.87
CA PHE A 95 -2.14 -20.77 -18.53
C PHE A 95 -3.20 -21.86 -18.37
N GLU A 96 -3.01 -22.75 -17.40
CA GLU A 96 -4.04 -23.73 -17.02
C GLU A 96 -4.99 -23.15 -15.98
N LYS A 97 -4.44 -22.54 -14.92
CA LYS A 97 -5.21 -21.80 -13.92
C LYS A 97 -4.58 -20.45 -13.60
N LEU A 98 -5.45 -19.49 -13.28
CA LEU A 98 -5.11 -18.14 -12.93
C LEU A 98 -5.82 -17.73 -11.64
N TYR A 99 -5.04 -17.28 -10.66
CA TYR A 99 -5.50 -16.78 -9.38
C TYR A 99 -5.30 -15.27 -9.32
N ILE A 100 -6.38 -14.51 -9.15
CA ILE A 100 -6.34 -13.05 -9.11
C ILE A 100 -6.62 -12.61 -7.67
N PHE A 101 -5.59 -12.03 -7.04
CA PHE A 101 -5.70 -11.44 -5.70
C PHE A 101 -6.15 -9.97 -5.73
N ASP A 102 -5.79 -9.26 -6.79
CA ASP A 102 -6.14 -7.86 -6.99
C ASP A 102 -6.47 -7.62 -8.47
N PRO A 103 -7.76 -7.36 -8.81
CA PRO A 103 -8.17 -7.09 -10.19
C PRO A 103 -7.72 -5.71 -10.68
N THR A 104 -7.19 -4.85 -9.82
CA THR A 104 -6.83 -3.46 -10.14
C THR A 104 -5.85 -3.38 -11.31
N GLY A 105 -6.24 -2.64 -12.35
CA GLY A 105 -5.40 -2.43 -13.53
C GLY A 105 -5.30 -3.62 -14.48
N ILE A 106 -6.14 -4.64 -14.29
CA ILE A 106 -6.23 -5.82 -15.17
C ILE A 106 -7.49 -5.73 -16.01
N SER A 107 -7.36 -5.94 -17.32
CA SER A 107 -8.52 -6.09 -18.20
C SER A 107 -8.98 -7.55 -18.21
N LEU A 108 -10.20 -7.79 -17.73
CA LEU A 108 -10.81 -9.10 -17.52
C LEU A 108 -12.07 -9.25 -18.37
N GLU A 109 -12.32 -10.46 -18.87
CA GLU A 109 -13.56 -10.81 -19.58
C GLU A 109 -14.60 -11.50 -18.66
N ASN A 110 -14.21 -11.79 -17.42
CA ASN A 110 -15.08 -12.35 -16.39
C ASN A 110 -16.29 -11.44 -16.13
N LYS A 111 -17.47 -12.04 -15.94
CA LYS A 111 -18.69 -11.31 -15.59
C LYS A 111 -18.55 -10.68 -14.20
N ILE A 112 -19.05 -9.46 -14.07
CA ILE A 112 -19.10 -8.76 -12.78
C ILE A 112 -20.34 -9.24 -12.02
N LYS A 113 -20.12 -9.99 -10.94
CA LYS A 113 -21.16 -10.44 -10.01
C LYS A 113 -21.79 -9.28 -9.25
N LYS A 114 -20.95 -8.35 -8.77
CA LYS A 114 -21.38 -7.15 -8.05
C LYS A 114 -20.48 -5.98 -8.40
N ALA A 115 -21.06 -5.00 -9.07
CA ALA A 115 -20.39 -3.72 -9.30
C ALA A 115 -20.30 -2.96 -7.96
N LYS A 116 -19.10 -2.48 -7.63
CA LYS A 116 -18.90 -1.58 -6.50
C LYS A 116 -18.30 -0.27 -7.01
N LEU A 117 -18.55 0.80 -6.27
CA LEU A 117 -17.94 2.08 -6.57
C LEU A 117 -16.42 1.97 -6.46
N LYS A 118 -15.73 2.59 -7.41
CA LYS A 118 -14.28 2.71 -7.39
C LYS A 118 -13.86 3.55 -6.20
N THR A 119 -12.90 3.05 -5.45
CA THR A 119 -12.22 3.82 -4.40
C THR A 119 -10.77 4.02 -4.78
N PHE A 120 -10.14 4.95 -4.10
CA PHE A 120 -8.77 5.35 -4.32
C PHE A 120 -8.04 5.36 -2.99
N THR A 121 -6.92 4.66 -2.93
CA THR A 121 -5.98 4.80 -1.83
C THR A 121 -5.19 6.08 -2.05
N VAL A 122 -5.35 7.05 -1.15
CA VAL A 122 -4.67 8.33 -1.18
C VAL A 122 -3.64 8.37 -0.06
N ILE A 123 -2.40 8.68 -0.43
CA ILE A 123 -1.27 8.76 0.47
C ILE A 123 -0.75 10.18 0.43
N ASP A 124 -0.87 10.88 1.55
CA ASP A 124 -0.36 12.24 1.74
C ASP A 124 0.89 12.20 2.63
N ASP A 125 2.01 12.64 2.08
CA ASP A 125 3.31 12.68 2.77
C ASP A 125 3.58 14.09 3.31
N PHE A 126 3.98 14.18 4.57
CA PHE A 126 4.21 15.43 5.28
C PHE A 126 5.55 15.47 5.99
N GLU A 127 6.27 16.56 5.76
CA GLU A 127 7.41 16.93 6.58
C GLU A 127 6.94 17.63 7.85
N LEU A 128 7.47 17.17 8.98
CA LEU A 128 7.22 17.80 10.27
C LEU A 128 8.48 18.52 10.76
N SER A 129 8.28 19.68 11.37
CA SER A 129 9.37 20.41 12.01
C SER A 129 8.86 21.14 13.24
N VAL A 130 9.79 21.48 14.14
CA VAL A 130 9.47 22.21 15.38
C VAL A 130 8.54 21.40 16.31
N LEU A 131 8.74 20.07 16.39
CA LEU A 131 7.96 19.18 17.26
C LEU A 131 8.30 19.31 18.76
N GLY A 132 9.49 19.85 19.09
CA GLY A 132 9.96 19.96 20.46
C GLY A 132 10.66 18.68 20.97
N PRO A 133 10.67 18.42 22.29
CA PRO A 133 11.40 17.29 22.89
C PRO A 133 10.71 15.94 22.70
N LYS A 134 9.37 15.91 22.60
CA LYS A 134 8.55 14.69 22.45
C LYS A 134 8.50 14.16 21.00
N ARG A 135 9.53 14.42 20.19
CA ARG A 135 9.54 14.10 18.75
C ARG A 135 9.74 12.61 18.44
N TYR A 136 10.25 11.85 19.40
CA TYR A 136 10.72 10.47 19.20
C TYR A 136 9.67 9.38 19.43
N GLU A 137 8.55 9.73 20.05
CA GLU A 137 7.51 8.77 20.47
C GLU A 137 6.14 9.31 20.08
N LEU A 138 5.94 9.50 18.79
CA LEU A 138 4.63 9.89 18.27
C LEU A 138 3.83 8.62 17.98
N PRO A 139 2.69 8.40 18.67
CA PRO A 139 1.88 7.22 18.43
C PRO A 139 1.26 7.27 17.03
N ASN A 140 1.25 6.13 16.36
CA ASN A 140 0.49 5.98 15.12
C ASN A 140 -1.00 5.90 15.43
N ILE A 141 -1.81 6.21 14.43
CA ILE A 141 -3.27 6.13 14.54
C ILE A 141 -3.80 5.26 13.43
N GLU A 142 -4.75 4.42 13.78
CA GLU A 142 -5.71 3.83 12.86
C GLU A 142 -7.12 4.21 13.34
N ARG A 143 -7.96 4.66 12.41
CA ARG A 143 -9.34 5.07 12.64
C ARG A 143 -10.26 4.30 11.72
N ASP A 144 -11.47 4.08 12.19
CA ASP A 144 -12.56 3.50 11.40
C ASP A 144 -13.22 4.52 10.45
N SER A 145 -12.42 5.43 9.89
CA SER A 145 -12.89 6.47 8.96
C SER A 145 -12.14 6.35 7.65
N ASP A 146 -12.85 6.58 6.54
CA ASP A 146 -12.29 6.58 5.20
C ASP A 146 -11.31 7.74 4.97
N PHE A 147 -11.51 8.88 5.65
CA PHE A 147 -10.63 10.04 5.58
C PHE A 147 -9.68 10.08 6.78
N VAL A 148 -8.37 10.19 6.51
CA VAL A 148 -7.31 10.11 7.56
C VAL A 148 -7.47 8.81 8.34
N LYS A 149 -7.57 7.71 7.59
CA LYS A 149 -7.77 6.34 8.08
C LYS A 149 -6.58 5.89 8.91
N LYS A 150 -5.38 6.08 8.36
CA LYS A 150 -4.13 5.79 9.06
C LYS A 150 -3.23 7.02 9.06
N LEU A 151 -2.54 7.22 10.17
CA LEU A 151 -1.53 8.26 10.32
C LEU A 151 -0.30 7.62 10.96
N TYR A 152 0.81 7.62 10.23
CA TYR A 152 2.03 6.94 10.62
C TYR A 152 3.20 7.91 10.69
N PHE A 153 3.93 7.87 11.81
CA PHE A 153 5.17 8.63 11.99
C PHE A 153 6.39 7.77 11.75
N TYR A 154 7.39 8.32 11.06
CA TYR A 154 8.60 7.61 10.71
C TYR A 154 9.85 8.47 10.88
N SER A 155 10.98 7.81 11.16
CA SER A 155 12.30 8.45 11.11
C SER A 155 12.65 8.72 9.66
N SER A 156 12.87 9.98 9.32
CA SER A 156 13.09 10.45 7.97
C SER A 156 14.58 10.60 7.68
N ASP A 157 15.01 10.07 6.54
CA ASP A 157 16.39 10.12 6.07
C ASP A 157 16.69 11.39 5.25
N ARG A 158 15.79 12.38 5.22
CA ARG A 158 15.95 13.60 4.40
C ARG A 158 17.11 14.51 4.84
N VAL A 159 17.68 14.27 6.02
CA VAL A 159 18.94 14.89 6.45
C VAL A 159 19.90 13.76 6.78
N ASP A 160 21.02 13.71 6.04
CA ASP A 160 22.03 12.68 6.21
C ASP A 160 22.49 12.57 7.67
N GLY A 161 22.42 11.35 8.23
CA GLY A 161 22.83 11.06 9.59
C GLY A 161 21.83 11.47 10.68
N SER A 162 20.61 11.91 10.34
CA SER A 162 19.60 12.27 11.33
C SER A 162 18.63 11.13 11.63
N ASN A 163 18.83 10.43 12.75
CA ASN A 163 17.84 9.46 13.27
C ASN A 163 16.74 10.12 14.13
N PHE A 164 16.61 11.46 14.07
CA PHE A 164 15.77 12.24 14.97
C PHE A 164 14.74 13.11 14.26
N ILE A 165 14.72 13.09 12.93
CA ILE A 165 13.72 13.80 12.14
C ILE A 165 12.54 12.87 11.98
N THR A 166 11.40 13.29 12.52
CA THR A 166 10.16 12.53 12.44
C THR A 166 9.27 13.19 11.41
N ASP A 167 8.90 12.48 10.36
CA ASP A 167 7.92 12.91 9.37
C ASP A 167 6.68 11.99 9.45
N CYS A 168 5.63 12.27 8.69
CA CYS A 168 4.45 11.41 8.71
C CYS A 168 3.79 11.21 7.35
N ILE A 169 3.20 10.02 7.20
CA ILE A 169 2.33 9.68 6.07
C ILE A 169 0.91 9.52 6.60
N VAL A 170 -0.05 9.98 5.81
CA VAL A 170 -1.47 9.79 6.05
C VAL A 170 -2.08 9.00 4.90
N GLU A 171 -2.82 7.96 5.24
CA GLU A 171 -3.55 7.13 4.29
C GLU A 171 -5.06 7.40 4.42
N SER A 172 -5.72 7.57 3.28
CA SER A 172 -7.17 7.69 3.17
C SER A 172 -7.69 6.78 2.06
N GLU A 173 -8.94 6.36 2.15
CA GLU A 173 -9.66 5.63 1.11
C GLU A 173 -10.80 6.53 0.61
N LEU A 174 -10.66 7.11 -0.58
CA LEU A 174 -11.58 8.12 -1.09
C LEU A 174 -12.34 7.63 -2.32
N THR A 175 -13.56 8.11 -2.50
CA THR A 175 -14.30 7.96 -3.76
C THR A 175 -13.84 8.99 -4.80
N GLN A 176 -14.23 8.80 -6.07
CA GLN A 176 -13.90 9.73 -7.15
C GLN A 176 -14.42 11.16 -6.88
N ASP A 177 -15.61 11.29 -6.29
CA ASP A 177 -16.20 12.60 -5.99
C ASP A 177 -15.47 13.28 -4.83
N GLN A 178 -15.06 12.51 -3.82
CA GLN A 178 -14.28 13.02 -2.68
C GLN A 178 -12.90 13.50 -3.10
N LEU A 179 -12.24 12.83 -4.06
CA LEU A 179 -10.95 13.29 -4.60
C LEU A 179 -10.99 14.73 -5.14
N ASN A 180 -12.13 15.12 -5.72
CA ASN A 180 -12.33 16.46 -6.29
C ASN A 180 -12.91 17.46 -5.27
N ASN A 181 -13.22 17.02 -4.06
CA ASN A 181 -13.79 17.86 -3.02
C ASN A 181 -12.68 18.43 -2.10
N PHE A 182 -12.72 19.74 -1.89
CA PHE A 182 -11.79 20.46 -1.03
C PHE A 182 -11.75 19.92 0.42
N ASP A 183 -12.86 19.39 0.93
CA ASP A 183 -12.95 18.81 2.28
C ASP A 183 -12.03 17.59 2.48
N TYR A 184 -11.56 16.98 1.38
CA TYR A 184 -10.64 15.83 1.38
C TYR A 184 -9.27 16.20 0.77
N SER A 185 -8.99 17.50 0.63
CA SER A 185 -7.70 18.01 0.14
C SER A 185 -6.55 17.74 1.12
N ASP A 186 -5.32 17.84 0.62
CA ASP A 186 -4.08 17.78 1.38
C ASP A 186 -4.05 18.86 2.48
N THR A 187 -4.69 20.00 2.23
CA THR A 187 -4.88 21.08 3.20
C THR A 187 -5.71 20.62 4.39
N MET A 188 -6.79 19.86 4.16
CA MET A 188 -7.62 19.31 5.23
C MET A 188 -6.90 18.21 6.01
N VAL A 189 -6.15 17.37 5.32
CA VAL A 189 -5.29 16.36 5.97
C VAL A 189 -4.25 17.03 6.87
N LYS A 190 -3.61 18.11 6.40
CA LYS A 190 -2.68 18.91 7.21
C LYS A 190 -3.32 19.44 8.49
N PHE A 191 -4.58 19.90 8.44
CA PHE A 191 -5.30 20.31 9.65
C PHE A 191 -5.57 19.13 10.58
N ALA A 192 -5.91 17.95 10.05
CA ALA A 192 -6.09 16.74 10.84
C ALA A 192 -4.79 16.32 11.56
N VAL A 193 -3.65 16.34 10.86
CA VAL A 193 -2.32 16.06 11.44
C VAL A 193 -2.02 17.05 12.57
N LYS A 194 -2.21 18.36 12.34
CA LYS A 194 -1.98 19.39 13.38
C LYS A 194 -2.86 19.20 14.60
N LYS A 195 -4.16 18.96 14.39
CA LYS A 195 -5.12 18.70 15.48
C LYS A 195 -4.73 17.46 16.26
N TYR A 196 -4.23 16.43 15.59
CA TYR A 196 -3.73 15.24 16.26
C TYR A 196 -2.49 15.55 17.12
N LEU A 197 -1.48 16.22 16.56
CA LEU A 197 -0.30 16.64 17.30
C LEU A 197 -0.67 17.45 18.56
N GLU A 198 -1.62 18.38 18.44
CA GLU A 198 -2.12 19.15 19.59
C GLU A 198 -2.81 18.25 20.63
N SER A 199 -3.59 17.25 20.20
CA SER A 199 -4.31 16.32 21.10
C SER A 199 -3.38 15.43 21.94
N ILE A 200 -2.20 15.09 21.43
CA ILE A 200 -1.18 14.32 22.17
C ILE A 200 -0.19 15.23 22.92
N GLY A 201 -0.46 16.53 22.98
CA GLY A 201 0.32 17.51 23.75
C GLY A 201 1.59 18.00 23.05
N ILE A 202 1.67 17.90 21.72
CA ILE A 202 2.77 18.46 20.92
C ILE A 202 2.43 19.91 20.56
N HIS A 203 2.88 20.84 21.39
CA HIS A 203 2.69 22.29 21.18
C HIS A 203 3.88 22.97 20.47
N GLY A 204 4.95 22.21 20.23
CA GLY A 204 6.16 22.64 19.53
C GLY A 204 7.27 23.15 20.44
N ARG A 205 8.18 23.98 19.91
CA ARG A 205 9.40 24.40 20.62
C ARG A 205 9.15 25.61 21.52
N PHE A 206 9.54 25.53 22.78
CA PHE A 206 9.48 26.67 23.70
C PHE A 206 10.31 27.84 23.16
N MET A 207 9.76 29.06 23.24
CA MET A 207 10.46 30.28 22.84
C MET A 207 10.75 31.19 24.03
N LYS A 208 9.71 31.70 24.70
CA LYS A 208 9.83 32.64 25.82
C LYS A 208 8.55 32.68 26.63
N TYR A 209 8.56 33.32 27.79
CA TYR A 209 7.32 33.68 28.49
C TYR A 209 6.75 34.99 27.93
N TYR A 210 5.43 35.09 27.89
CA TYR A 210 4.74 36.37 27.75
C TYR A 210 4.93 37.20 29.03
N ALA A 211 4.73 38.52 28.93
CA ALA A 211 4.71 39.40 30.11
C ALA A 211 3.65 38.97 31.15
N SER A 212 2.63 38.23 30.72
CA SER A 212 1.60 37.62 31.57
C SER A 212 2.03 36.32 32.27
N GLY A 213 3.29 35.89 32.14
CA GLY A 213 3.81 34.64 32.72
C GLY A 213 3.43 33.36 31.96
N LYS A 214 2.62 33.44 30.89
CA LYS A 214 2.26 32.27 30.08
C LYS A 214 3.40 31.87 29.13
N PRO A 215 3.74 30.57 28.99
CA PRO A 215 4.77 30.14 28.05
C PRO A 215 4.31 30.31 26.59
N LYS A 216 5.21 30.81 25.73
CA LYS A 216 5.03 30.95 24.28
C LYS A 216 5.82 29.85 23.57
N TYR A 217 5.13 29.08 22.74
CA TYR A 217 5.71 28.04 21.90
C TYR A 217 5.66 28.44 20.42
N ARG A 218 6.66 28.01 19.65
CA ARG A 218 6.59 27.99 18.19
C ARG A 218 5.85 26.73 17.79
N LYS A 219 4.69 26.89 17.17
CA LYS A 219 3.83 25.77 16.76
C LYS A 219 4.57 24.79 15.84
N PRO A 220 4.23 23.49 15.87
CA PRO A 220 4.70 22.53 14.89
C PRO A 220 4.37 23.00 13.48
N ASN A 221 5.35 22.90 12.60
CA ASN A 221 5.14 23.15 11.19
C ASN A 221 4.95 21.81 10.46
N VAL A 222 3.90 21.74 9.65
CA VAL A 222 3.48 20.58 8.87
C VAL A 222 3.44 21.03 7.42
N THR A 223 4.35 20.51 6.60
CA THR A 223 4.50 20.88 5.20
C THR A 223 4.11 19.68 4.35
N HIS A 224 3.16 19.86 3.43
CA HIS A 224 2.79 18.82 2.47
C HIS A 224 3.91 18.65 1.45
N VAL A 225 4.32 17.40 1.20
CA VAL A 225 5.37 17.06 0.26
C VAL A 225 4.77 16.59 -1.06
N LYS A 226 3.92 15.55 -0.99
CA LYS A 226 3.31 14.93 -2.16
C LYS A 226 2.05 14.18 -1.77
N ARG A 227 1.14 14.12 -2.73
CA ARG A 227 -0.06 13.29 -2.71
C ARG A 227 0.07 12.22 -3.78
N LEU A 228 -0.06 10.96 -3.40
CA LEU A 228 -0.09 9.83 -4.31
C LEU A 228 -1.50 9.23 -4.31
N VAL A 229 -2.03 8.94 -5.49
CA VAL A 229 -3.40 8.41 -5.66
C VAL A 229 -3.33 7.12 -6.45
N PHE A 230 -3.89 6.06 -5.88
CA PHE A 230 -3.93 4.74 -6.49
C PHE A 230 -5.38 4.29 -6.60
N GLU A 231 -5.84 4.03 -7.82
CA GLU A 231 -7.15 3.44 -8.07
C GLU A 231 -7.19 2.02 -7.49
N LYS A 232 -8.35 1.63 -6.98
CA LYS A 232 -8.65 0.28 -6.51
C LYS A 232 -9.92 -0.21 -7.18
N ASP A 233 -9.81 -1.35 -7.87
CA ASP A 233 -11.00 -2.03 -8.38
C ASP A 233 -11.66 -2.85 -7.27
N ASN A 234 -12.88 -2.46 -6.92
CA ASN A 234 -13.66 -3.09 -5.86
C ASN A 234 -14.72 -4.06 -6.40
N ASN A 235 -14.79 -4.25 -7.72
CA ASN A 235 -15.77 -5.13 -8.32
C ASN A 235 -15.56 -6.57 -7.85
N VAL A 236 -16.67 -7.27 -7.67
CA VAL A 236 -16.66 -8.71 -7.41
C VAL A 236 -16.95 -9.41 -8.73
N TYR A 237 -16.01 -10.23 -9.17
CA TYR A 237 -16.09 -10.99 -10.41
C TYR A 237 -16.60 -12.41 -10.15
N GLU A 238 -17.17 -13.04 -11.17
CA GLU A 238 -17.50 -14.47 -11.15
C GLU A 238 -16.27 -15.30 -11.48
N ASP A 239 -16.05 -16.34 -10.68
CA ASP A 239 -15.06 -17.37 -10.97
C ASP A 239 -15.46 -18.13 -12.24
N THR A 240 -14.43 -18.60 -12.93
CA THR A 240 -14.54 -19.52 -14.05
C THR A 240 -13.68 -20.76 -13.74
N ASP A 241 -13.77 -21.80 -14.57
CA ASP A 241 -12.99 -23.02 -14.35
C ASP A 241 -11.47 -22.76 -14.32
N GLN A 242 -11.02 -21.71 -15.01
CA GLN A 242 -9.60 -21.39 -15.16
C GLN A 242 -9.19 -20.15 -14.36
N VAL A 243 -10.05 -19.12 -14.28
CA VAL A 243 -9.75 -17.88 -13.55
C VAL A 243 -10.53 -17.85 -12.24
N LYS A 244 -9.81 -17.76 -11.13
CA LYS A 244 -10.35 -17.69 -9.76
C LYS A 244 -9.95 -16.39 -9.08
N PHE A 245 -10.91 -15.72 -8.45
CA PHE A 245 -10.67 -14.55 -7.64
C PHE A 245 -10.49 -14.97 -6.18
N THR A 246 -9.39 -14.56 -5.57
CA THR A 246 -9.02 -14.94 -4.21
C THR A 246 -8.68 -13.69 -3.41
N ASN A 247 -8.97 -13.73 -2.11
CA ASN A 247 -8.66 -12.67 -1.16
C ASN A 247 -8.06 -13.24 0.12
N MET A 248 -7.38 -14.39 0.00
CA MET A 248 -6.79 -15.07 1.14
C MET A 248 -5.70 -14.21 1.79
N THR A 249 -5.71 -14.19 3.12
CA THR A 249 -4.65 -13.61 3.94
C THR A 249 -3.50 -14.61 4.11
N ILE A 250 -2.29 -14.11 4.38
CA ILE A 250 -1.14 -14.96 4.73
C ILE A 250 -1.48 -16.02 5.80
N GLY A 251 -2.28 -15.66 6.82
CA GLY A 251 -2.70 -16.61 7.87
C GLY A 251 -3.48 -17.79 7.30
N GLU A 252 -4.49 -17.51 6.47
CA GLU A 252 -5.28 -18.54 5.79
C GLU A 252 -4.44 -19.39 4.83
N ILE A 253 -3.47 -18.76 4.14
CA ILE A 253 -2.55 -19.46 3.24
C ILE A 253 -1.67 -20.45 4.03
N ILE A 254 -1.15 -20.05 5.19
CA ILE A 254 -0.35 -20.91 6.07
C ILE A 254 -1.19 -22.09 6.58
N GLU A 255 -2.43 -21.82 7.01
CA GLU A 255 -3.34 -22.86 7.48
C GLU A 255 -3.70 -23.87 6.40
N GLU A 256 -3.98 -23.42 5.17
CA GLU A 256 -4.27 -24.32 4.05
C GLU A 256 -3.05 -25.17 3.68
N SER A 257 -1.87 -24.54 3.67
CA SER A 257 -0.62 -25.22 3.30
C SER A 257 -0.19 -26.25 4.34
N SER A 258 -0.52 -26.02 5.62
CA SER A 258 -0.23 -26.97 6.71
C SER A 258 -1.13 -28.21 6.70
N LYS A 259 -2.24 -28.18 5.95
CA LYS A 259 -3.18 -29.31 5.81
C LYS A 259 -2.84 -30.24 4.63
N ARG A 260 -1.88 -29.85 3.79
CA ARG A 260 -1.39 -30.64 2.65
C ARG A 260 -0.18 -31.47 3.06
#